data_AF-A0A2N3B693-F1
#
_entry.id   AF-A0A2N3B693-F1
#
_cell.length_a   1.000
_cell.length_b   1.000
_cell.length_c   1.000
_cell.angle_alpha   90.00
_cell.angle_beta   90.00
_cell.angle_gamma   90.00
#
_symmetry.space_group_name_H-M   'P 1'
#
loop_
_entity.id
_entity.type
_entity.pdbx_description
1 polymer ?
#
loop_
_entity_poly.entity_id
_entity_poly.type
_entity_poly.pdbx_seq_one_letter_code
_entity_poly.pdbx_strand_id
1 'polypeptide(L)' 'MSARKAFALRLDPALHDALQRAADVDLRSVNAEIEVLLREALARRGVKVAVSKGAKRGRPAGPREGSAET' A
#
# COMPACT_ATOMS: atom_id res chain seq x y z
N MET A 1 10.93 1.29 -7.41
CA MET A 1 9.56 0.89 -6.99
C MET A 1 8.68 2.12 -7.04
N SER A 2 7.39 2.01 -7.35
CA SER A 2 6.46 3.08 -6.95
C SER A 2 6.68 3.30 -5.45
N ALA A 3 7.03 4.52 -5.07
CA ALA A 3 7.36 4.83 -3.69
C ALA A 3 6.07 4.66 -2.87
N ARG A 4 5.95 3.54 -2.15
CA ARG A 4 4.84 3.36 -1.20
C ARG A 4 5.18 4.13 0.06
N LYS A 5 4.23 4.95 0.51
CA LYS A 5 4.37 5.67 1.78
C LYS A 5 4.11 4.70 2.93
N ALA A 6 5.13 4.35 3.69
CA ALA A 6 4.94 3.75 5.01
C ALA A 6 4.49 4.84 5.99
N PHE A 7 3.48 4.54 6.79
CA PHE A 7 3.01 5.38 7.88
C PHE A 7 2.39 4.50 8.98
N ALA A 8 2.52 4.92 10.23
CA ALA A 8 1.87 4.26 11.35
C ALA A 8 0.39 4.67 11.38
N LEU A 9 -0.52 3.71 11.23
CA LEU A 9 -1.96 3.92 11.28
C LEU A 9 -2.49 3.39 12.62
N ARG A 10 -3.16 4.24 13.39
CA ARG A 10 -3.87 3.83 14.60
C ARG A 10 -5.26 3.35 14.20
N LEU A 11 -5.58 2.08 14.49
CA LEU A 11 -6.87 1.48 14.24
C LEU A 11 -7.43 0.91 15.54
N ASP A 12 -8.75 0.90 15.63
CA ASP A 12 -9.44 0.06 16.60
C ASP A 12 -9.12 -1.43 16.30
N PRO A 13 -8.80 -2.26 17.31
CA PRO A 13 -8.50 -3.67 17.10
C PRO A 13 -9.61 -4.45 16.38
N ALA A 14 -10.89 -4.20 16.72
CA ALA A 14 -12.01 -4.88 16.09
C ALA A 14 -12.17 -4.48 14.61
N LEU A 15 -11.83 -3.22 14.28
CA LEU A 15 -11.76 -2.78 12.89
C LEU A 15 -10.64 -3.47 12.14
N HIS A 16 -9.46 -3.62 12.74
CA HIS A 16 -8.35 -4.35 12.14
C HIS A 16 -8.73 -5.82 11.87
N ASP A 17 -9.41 -6.48 12.80
CA ASP A 17 -9.86 -7.86 12.62
C ASP A 17 -10.89 -8.01 11.49
N ALA A 18 -11.78 -7.02 11.32
CA ALA A 18 -12.71 -6.99 10.21
C ALA A 18 -11.98 -6.83 8.86
N LEU A 19 -10.96 -5.97 8.79
CA LEU A 19 -10.12 -5.80 7.62
C LEU A 19 -9.35 -7.08 7.28
N GLN A 20 -8.82 -7.78 8.29
CA GLN A 20 -8.14 -9.06 8.10
C GLN A 20 -9.08 -10.09 7.47
N ARG A 21 -10.27 -10.29 8.02
CA ARG A 21 -11.26 -11.24 7.47
C ARG A 21 -11.65 -10.90 6.03
N ALA A 22 -11.84 -9.61 5.72
CA ALA A 22 -12.16 -9.17 4.37
C ALA A 22 -10.99 -9.46 3.40
N ALA A 23 -9.76 -9.17 3.82
CA ALA A 23 -8.57 -9.45 3.03
C ALA A 23 -8.37 -10.95 2.75
N ASP A 24 -8.67 -11.81 3.74
CA ASP A 24 -8.57 -13.26 3.62
C ASP A 24 -9.55 -13.82 2.57
N VAL A 25 -10.79 -13.32 2.56
CA VAL A 25 -11.81 -13.69 1.55
C VAL A 25 -11.36 -13.29 0.15
N ASP A 26 -10.75 -12.12 0.03
CA ASP A 26 -10.31 -11.55 -1.25
C ASP A 26 -8.91 -12.02 -1.70
N LEU A 27 -8.28 -12.92 -0.93
CA LEU A 27 -6.92 -13.44 -1.16
C LEU A 27 -5.87 -12.33 -1.31
N ARG A 28 -5.97 -11.30 -0.48
CA ARG A 28 -5.08 -10.12 -0.46
C ARG A 28 -4.37 -10.01 0.87
N SER A 29 -3.28 -9.24 0.87
CA SER A 29 -2.73 -8.75 2.15
C SER A 29 -3.63 -7.65 2.71
N VAL A 30 -3.65 -7.49 4.02
CA VAL A 30 -4.39 -6.42 4.71
C VAL A 30 -4.06 -5.04 4.15
N ASN A 31 -2.79 -4.78 3.84
CA ASN A 31 -2.39 -3.49 3.25
C ASN A 31 -2.97 -3.25 1.86
N ALA A 32 -3.06 -4.31 1.03
CA ALA A 32 -3.70 -4.21 -0.28
C ALA A 32 -5.21 -4.00 -0.15
N GLU A 33 -5.84 -4.66 0.82
CA GLU A 33 -7.27 -4.49 1.10
C GLU A 33 -7.60 -3.08 1.59
N ILE A 34 -6.80 -2.53 2.52
CA ILE A 34 -6.91 -1.13 2.96
C ILE A 34 -6.80 -0.19 1.76
N GLU A 35 -5.88 -0.42 0.83
CA GLU A 35 -5.75 0.43 -0.36
C GLU A 35 -7.00 0.40 -1.25
N VAL A 36 -7.59 -0.78 -1.46
CA VAL A 36 -8.84 -0.93 -2.25
C VAL A 36 -9.97 -0.16 -1.57
N LEU A 37 -10.20 -0.41 -0.29
CA LEU A 37 -11.28 0.24 0.47
C LEU A 37 -11.13 1.76 0.50
N LEU A 38 -9.90 2.28 0.65
CA LEU A 38 -9.64 3.72 0.60
C LEU A 38 -9.92 4.31 -0.79
N ARG A 39 -9.53 3.62 -1.87
CA ARG A 39 -9.83 4.05 -3.24
C ARG A 39 -11.33 4.07 -3.50
N GLU A 40 -12.06 3.06 -3.05
CA GLU A 40 -13.52 3.02 -3.16
C GLU A 40 -14.18 4.16 -2.37
N ALA A 41 -13.75 4.37 -1.12
CA ALA A 41 -14.30 5.44 -0.29
C ALA A 41 -14.08 6.84 -0.90
N LEU A 42 -12.90 7.07 -1.52
CA LEU A 42 -12.61 8.30 -2.25
C LEU A 42 -13.45 8.43 -3.53
N ALA A 43 -13.61 7.35 -4.30
CA ALA A 43 -14.44 7.33 -5.50
C ALA A 43 -15.91 7.63 -5.18
N ARG A 44 -16.46 7.05 -4.11
CA ARG A 44 -17.82 7.35 -3.62
C ARG A 44 -18.01 8.82 -3.23
N ARG A 45 -16.92 9.52 -2.86
CA ARG A 45 -16.90 10.96 -2.59
C ARG A 45 -16.62 11.81 -3.83
N GLY A 46 -16.49 11.21 -5.01
CA GLY A 46 -16.16 11.89 -6.26
C GLY A 46 -14.68 12.25 -6.42
N VAL A 47 -13.80 11.77 -5.54
CA VAL A 47 -12.36 12.04 -5.60
C VAL A 47 -11.66 11.03 -6.50
N LYS A 48 -11.10 11.50 -7.62
CA LYS A 48 -10.33 10.67 -8.56
C LYS A 48 -8.90 10.47 -8.05
N VAL A 49 -8.49 9.22 -7.84
CA VAL A 49 -7.12 8.85 -7.47
C VAL A 49 -6.37 8.38 -8.71
N ALA A 50 -5.27 9.05 -9.06
CA ALA A 50 -4.42 8.65 -10.18
C ALA A 50 -3.73 7.31 -9.92
N VAL A 51 -3.52 6.52 -10.98
CA VAL A 51 -2.74 5.28 -10.91
C VAL A 51 -1.25 5.64 -11.02
N SER A 52 -0.47 5.37 -9.97
CA SER A 52 0.97 5.57 -10.01
C SER A 52 1.63 4.60 -11.01
N LYS A 53 2.64 5.05 -11.77
CA LYS A 53 3.40 4.15 -12.66
C LYS A 53 3.96 2.98 -11.86
N GLY A 54 3.58 1.75 -12.23
CA GLY A 54 4.08 0.53 -11.61
C GLY A 54 5.59 0.41 -11.70
N ALA A 55 6.20 -0.35 -10.79
CA ALA A 55 7.62 -0.66 -10.92
C ALA A 55 7.86 -1.41 -12.24
N LYS A 56 8.85 -0.97 -13.03
CA LYS A 56 9.25 -1.70 -14.25
C LYS A 56 9.59 -3.15 -13.85
N ARG A 57 8.98 -4.12 -14.52
CA ARG A 57 9.30 -5.55 -14.34
C ARG A 57 10.77 -5.76 -14.72
N GLY A 58 11.54 -6.37 -13.82
CA GLY A 58 12.97 -6.64 -14.02
C GLY A 58 13.73 -6.71 -12.68
N ARG A 59 14.93 -7.29 -12.73
CA ARG A 59 15.85 -7.36 -11.58
C ARG A 59 16.11 -5.93 -11.06
N PRO A 60 15.95 -5.64 -9.76
CA PRO A 60 16.37 -4.35 -9.22
C PRO A 60 17.85 -4.13 -9.54
N ALA A 61 18.23 -2.93 -9.96
CA ALA A 61 19.64 -2.56 -10.08
C ALA A 61 20.29 -2.78 -8.71
N GLY A 62 21.43 -3.50 -8.69
CA GLY A 62 22.14 -3.83 -7.45
C GLY A 62 22.52 -2.57 -6.65
N PRO A 63 22.83 -2.73 -5.35
CA PRO A 63 23.20 -1.60 -4.50
C PRO A 63 24.39 -0.85 -5.10
N ARG A 64 24.31 0.48 -5.19
CA ARG A 64 25.52 1.29 -5.33
C ARG A 64 26.09 1.46 -3.92
N GLU A 65 27.20 0.79 -3.64
CA GLU A 65 28.05 1.11 -2.50
C GLU A 65 28.60 2.53 -2.66
N GLY A 66 28.66 3.28 -1.56
CA GLY A 66 29.44 4.51 -1.47
C GLY A 66 28.66 5.76 -1.10
N SER A 67 28.48 5.99 0.20
CA SER A 67 28.87 7.26 0.83
C SER A 67 29.03 6.98 2.32
N ALA A 68 30.24 6.52 2.66
CA ALA A 68 30.81 6.82 3.95
C ALA A 68 30.93 8.35 4.03
N GLU A 69 30.53 8.95 5.15
CA GLU A 69 31.12 10.20 5.58
C GLU A 69 31.05 10.28 7.10
N THR A 70 32.24 10.58 7.63
CA THR A 70 32.68 10.83 9.00
C THR A 70 31.92 11.92 9.72
#